data_AF-A0A9P6BAH3-F1
#
_entry.id   AF-A0A9P6BAH3-F1
#
_cell.length_a   1.000
_cell.length_b   1.000
_cell.length_c   1.000
_cell.angle_alpha   90.00
_cell.angle_beta   90.00
_cell.angle_gamma   90.00
#
_symmetry.space_group_name_H-M   'P 1'
#
loop_
_entity.id
_entity.type
_entity.pdbx_description
1 polymer ?
#
loop_
_entity_poly.entity_id
_entity_poly.type
_entity_poly.pdbx_seq_one_letter_code
_entity_poly.pdbx_strand_id
1 'polypeptide(L)'
;MDSPSREESSLIEIGTHEDWEQIKRNFADAIDVVLDAQLGPNASGAVREALRQHLFVWRDATFGLARSNIRVNGVNPDEAPDEQDMEPFDERLNLNVWALDHERHAWDGRLAELRRNGPQKLREITEEVLQSERTAEYQLPTLVGDEEDYNYPPNIPRLEEVIHTHHETMVQGQDIRARAPRLIGEVERALELVVEMGRLEG
;
A
#
# COMPACT_ATOMS: atom_id res chain seq x y z
N MET A 1 5.78 14.31 -23.25
CA MET A 1 5.24 12.95 -23.07
C MET A 1 6.07 12.04 -23.92
N ASP A 2 7.23 11.67 -23.41
CA ASP A 2 8.06 10.64 -24.02
C ASP A 2 7.47 9.30 -23.61
N SER A 3 7.02 8.53 -24.60
CA SER A 3 6.58 7.16 -24.38
C SER A 3 7.82 6.34 -24.01
N PRO A 4 7.79 5.46 -22.99
CA PRO A 4 8.89 4.53 -22.80
C PRO A 4 9.00 3.69 -24.06
N SER A 5 10.14 3.86 -24.74
CA SER A 5 10.42 3.26 -26.03
C SER A 5 10.26 1.75 -25.91
N ARG A 6 9.58 1.17 -26.90
CA ARG A 6 9.33 -0.27 -27.11
C ARG A 6 10.61 -1.14 -27.19
N GLU A 7 11.76 -0.57 -26.88
CA GLU A 7 13.09 -1.21 -26.84
C GLU A 7 13.38 -1.84 -25.47
N GLU A 8 12.69 -1.42 -24.41
CA GLU A 8 12.85 -2.01 -23.06
C GLU A 8 12.23 -3.42 -22.94
N SER A 9 11.35 -3.83 -23.86
CA SER A 9 10.61 -5.10 -23.76
C SER A 9 11.41 -6.36 -24.10
N SER A 10 12.68 -6.23 -24.47
CA SER A 10 13.56 -7.36 -24.83
C SER A 10 14.73 -7.56 -23.87
N LEU A 11 14.84 -6.73 -22.82
CA LEU A 11 15.91 -6.87 -21.82
C LEU A 11 15.48 -7.85 -20.74
N ILE A 12 16.37 -8.78 -20.42
CA ILE A 12 16.19 -9.76 -19.36
C ILE A 12 16.84 -9.18 -18.10
N GLU A 13 16.02 -8.95 -17.07
CA GLU A 13 16.48 -8.48 -15.77
C GLU A 13 16.72 -9.67 -14.85
N ILE A 14 17.92 -9.73 -14.27
CA ILE A 14 18.30 -10.71 -13.25
C ILE A 14 18.45 -9.95 -11.94
N GLY A 15 17.72 -10.41 -10.92
CA GLY A 15 17.62 -9.72 -9.63
C GLY A 15 18.98 -9.54 -8.95
N THR A 16 19.76 -10.61 -8.83
CA THR A 16 21.06 -10.56 -8.15
C THR A 16 22.23 -11.05 -9.02
N HIS A 17 23.44 -10.58 -8.70
CA HIS A 17 24.66 -11.12 -9.32
C HIS A 17 24.91 -12.58 -8.93
N GLU A 18 24.48 -12.98 -7.73
CA GLU A 18 24.53 -14.36 -7.27
C GLU A 18 23.65 -15.27 -8.15
N ASP A 19 22.45 -14.82 -8.50
CA ASP A 19 21.56 -15.54 -9.43
C ASP A 19 22.20 -15.69 -10.81
N TRP A 20 22.89 -14.66 -11.29
CA TRP A 20 23.61 -14.72 -12.57
C TRP A 20 24.72 -15.77 -12.55
N GLU A 21 25.54 -15.79 -11.49
CA GLU A 21 26.57 -16.80 -11.31
C GLU A 21 25.97 -18.19 -11.06
N GLN A 22 24.80 -18.27 -10.43
CA GLN A 22 24.07 -19.53 -10.25
C GLN A 22 23.52 -20.06 -11.57
N ILE A 23 23.00 -19.21 -12.45
CA ILE A 23 22.57 -19.59 -13.80
C ILE A 23 23.75 -20.15 -14.60
N LYS A 24 24.91 -19.50 -14.56
CA LYS A 24 26.13 -20.00 -15.22
C LYS A 24 26.57 -21.36 -14.69
N ARG A 25 26.52 -21.55 -13.36
CA ARG A 25 26.85 -22.84 -12.72
C ARG A 25 25.86 -23.93 -13.11
N ASN A 26 24.56 -23.68 -12.99
CA ASN A 26 23.51 -24.64 -13.37
C ASN A 26 23.62 -25.03 -14.85
N PHE A 27 23.97 -24.08 -15.73
CA PHE A 27 24.17 -24.36 -17.15
C PHE A 27 25.43 -25.21 -17.38
N ALA A 28 26.53 -24.95 -16.67
CA ALA A 28 27.72 -25.78 -16.72
C ALA A 28 27.44 -27.22 -16.25
N ASP A 29 26.71 -27.38 -15.14
CA ASP A 29 26.32 -28.68 -14.62
C ASP A 29 25.41 -29.43 -15.60
N ALA A 30 24.47 -28.73 -16.24
CA ALA A 30 23.61 -29.31 -17.26
C ALA A 30 24.39 -29.76 -18.51
N ILE A 31 25.40 -28.99 -18.95
CA ILE A 31 26.30 -29.40 -20.03
C ILE A 31 26.98 -30.71 -19.67
N ASP A 32 27.54 -30.81 -18.46
CA ASP A 32 28.27 -32.00 -18.02
C ASP A 32 27.36 -33.23 -17.96
N VAL A 33 26.13 -33.08 -17.44
CA VAL A 33 25.13 -34.17 -17.41
C VAL A 33 24.77 -34.65 -18.82
N VAL A 34 24.55 -33.73 -19.75
CA VAL A 34 24.22 -34.07 -21.15
C VAL A 34 25.41 -34.70 -21.86
N LEU A 35 26.62 -34.18 -21.62
CA LEU A 35 27.86 -34.70 -22.18
C LEU A 35 28.10 -36.15 -21.73
N ASP A 36 27.93 -36.43 -20.43
CA ASP A 36 28.08 -37.77 -19.87
C ASP A 36 27.02 -38.75 -20.38
N ALA A 37 25.78 -38.28 -20.56
CA ALA A 37 24.71 -39.08 -21.14
C ALA A 37 24.98 -39.46 -22.61
N GLN A 38 25.60 -38.57 -23.40
CA GLN A 38 25.88 -38.76 -24.82
C GLN A 38 27.13 -39.62 -25.08
N LEU A 39 28.19 -39.45 -24.28
CA LEU A 39 29.46 -40.18 -24.46
C LEU A 39 29.42 -41.61 -23.92
N GLY A 40 28.49 -41.92 -23.02
CA GLY A 40 28.39 -43.22 -22.36
C GLY A 40 29.64 -43.57 -21.53
N PRO A 41 29.66 -44.77 -20.90
CA PRO A 41 30.75 -45.17 -20.00
C PRO A 41 32.05 -45.54 -20.72
N ASN A 42 32.03 -45.78 -22.03
CA ASN A 42 33.15 -46.32 -22.80
C ASN A 42 33.98 -45.26 -23.54
N ALA A 43 33.62 -43.98 -23.43
CA ALA A 43 34.38 -42.92 -24.08
C ALA A 43 35.76 -42.74 -23.44
N SER A 44 36.78 -42.55 -24.28
CA SER A 44 38.14 -42.19 -23.83
C SER A 44 38.12 -40.89 -23.03
N GLY A 45 38.73 -40.89 -21.84
CA GLY A 45 38.79 -39.71 -20.97
C GLY A 45 39.41 -38.49 -21.65
N ALA A 46 40.36 -38.69 -22.57
CA ALA A 46 40.97 -37.61 -23.34
C ALA A 46 39.97 -36.94 -24.32
N VAL A 47 39.07 -37.73 -24.92
CA VAL A 47 38.03 -37.20 -25.83
C VAL A 47 36.96 -36.46 -25.02
N ARG A 48 36.60 -36.99 -23.85
CA ARG A 48 35.66 -36.34 -22.93
C ARG A 48 36.15 -34.97 -22.50
N GLU A 49 37.42 -34.88 -22.09
CA GLU A 49 38.01 -33.62 -21.64
C GLU A 49 38.13 -32.60 -22.78
N ALA A 50 38.53 -33.03 -23.98
CA ALA A 50 38.59 -32.14 -25.15
C ALA A 50 37.20 -31.57 -25.52
N LEU A 51 36.16 -32.41 -25.53
CA LEU A 51 34.79 -31.95 -25.79
C LEU A 51 34.28 -30.99 -24.72
N ARG A 52 34.57 -31.28 -23.44
CA ARG A 52 34.22 -30.41 -22.32
C ARG A 52 34.86 -29.02 -22.47
N GLN A 53 36.14 -28.94 -22.83
CA GLN A 53 36.82 -27.67 -23.08
C GLN A 53 36.14 -26.88 -24.21
N HIS A 54 35.81 -27.53 -25.32
CA HIS A 54 35.10 -26.87 -26.42
C HIS A 54 33.70 -26.38 -26.03
N LEU A 55 32.97 -27.15 -25.20
CA LEU A 55 31.67 -26.75 -24.69
C LEU A 55 31.76 -25.57 -23.72
N PHE A 56 32.80 -25.49 -22.90
CA PHE A 56 33.02 -24.32 -22.04
C PHE A 56 33.35 -23.06 -22.84
N VAL A 57 34.15 -23.18 -23.90
CA VAL A 57 34.40 -22.04 -24.82
C VAL A 57 33.10 -21.59 -25.49
N TRP A 58 32.26 -22.54 -25.91
CA TRP A 58 30.95 -22.22 -26.50
C TRP A 58 29.99 -21.58 -25.49
N ARG A 59 29.96 -22.09 -24.26
CA ARG A 59 29.20 -21.49 -23.14
C ARG A 59 29.61 -20.03 -22.96
N ASP A 60 30.91 -19.76 -22.85
CA ASP A 60 31.41 -18.42 -22.59
C ASP A 60 31.11 -17.46 -23.75
N ALA A 61 31.21 -17.94 -24.99
CA ALA A 61 30.79 -17.17 -26.17
C ALA A 61 29.28 -16.88 -26.17
N THR A 62 28.47 -17.85 -25.74
CA THR A 62 27.00 -17.70 -25.68
C THR A 62 26.58 -16.69 -24.62
N PHE A 63 27.17 -16.76 -23.42
CA PHE A 63 26.94 -15.75 -22.39
C PHE A 63 27.51 -14.39 -22.78
N GLY A 64 28.61 -14.34 -23.54
CA GLY A 64 29.13 -13.10 -24.13
C GLY A 64 28.14 -12.44 -25.09
N LEU A 65 27.46 -13.23 -25.95
CA LEU A 65 26.42 -12.72 -26.85
C LEU A 65 25.14 -12.31 -26.11
N ALA A 66 24.78 -13.04 -25.04
CA ALA A 66 23.62 -12.70 -24.22
C ALA A 66 23.84 -11.47 -23.34
N ARG A 67 25.10 -11.11 -23.07
CA ARG A 67 25.52 -10.05 -22.15
C ARG A 67 24.93 -8.67 -22.47
N SER A 68 24.73 -8.35 -23.75
CA SER A 68 24.15 -7.06 -24.19
C SER A 68 22.65 -6.93 -23.88
N ASN A 69 21.97 -8.05 -23.66
CA ASN A 69 20.52 -8.11 -23.45
C ASN A 69 20.16 -8.45 -22.00
N ILE A 70 21.15 -8.55 -21.12
CA ILE A 70 20.98 -8.93 -19.72
C ILE A 70 21.40 -7.77 -18.83
N ARG A 71 20.52 -7.38 -17.91
CA ARG A 71 20.83 -6.46 -16.82
C ARG A 71 20.86 -7.25 -15.53
N VAL A 72 21.94 -7.08 -14.79
CA VAL A 72 22.06 -7.62 -13.44
C VAL A 72 21.88 -6.44 -12.51
N ASN A 73 20.81 -6.44 -11.72
CA ASN A 73 20.53 -5.37 -10.78
C ASN A 73 20.52 -3.95 -11.43
N GLY A 74 19.90 -3.84 -12.61
CA GLY A 74 19.77 -2.57 -13.35
C GLY A 74 21.04 -2.05 -14.03
N VAL A 75 22.20 -2.70 -13.83
CA VAL A 75 23.49 -2.31 -14.41
C VAL A 75 23.90 -3.32 -15.47
N ASN A 76 24.53 -2.83 -16.55
CA ASN A 76 25.17 -3.71 -17.52
C ASN A 76 26.38 -4.38 -16.85
N PRO A 77 26.57 -5.70 -17.02
CA PRO A 77 27.67 -6.43 -16.36
C PRO A 77 29.08 -6.00 -16.80
N ASP A 78 29.22 -5.09 -17.78
CA ASP A 78 30.50 -4.48 -18.20
C ASP A 78 30.81 -3.17 -17.45
N GLU A 79 29.80 -2.54 -16.85
CA GLU A 79 29.91 -1.27 -16.13
C GLU A 79 29.87 -1.45 -14.61
N ALA A 80 29.68 -2.69 -14.13
CA ALA A 80 29.76 -3.01 -12.71
C ALA A 80 31.20 -2.75 -12.20
N PRO A 81 31.44 -1.72 -11.36
CA PRO A 81 32.71 -1.63 -10.64
C PRO A 81 32.87 -2.84 -9.71
N ASP A 82 34.11 -3.13 -9.31
CA ASP A 82 34.44 -4.23 -8.42
C ASP A 82 33.42 -4.36 -7.27
N GLU A 83 32.97 -5.60 -6.99
CA GLU A 83 31.87 -6.02 -6.10
C GLU A 83 31.83 -5.37 -4.69
N GLN A 84 32.88 -4.64 -4.31
CA GLN A 84 33.09 -4.09 -2.97
C GLN A 84 32.55 -2.66 -2.78
N ASP A 85 32.32 -1.90 -3.86
CA ASP A 85 31.93 -0.48 -3.78
C ASP A 85 30.51 -0.16 -4.27
N MET A 86 29.73 -1.16 -4.72
CA MET A 86 28.32 -0.93 -5.07
C MET A 86 27.40 -1.16 -3.88
N GLU A 87 26.63 -0.13 -3.56
CA GLU A 87 25.48 -0.25 -2.67
C GLU A 87 24.48 -1.27 -3.25
N PRO A 88 24.07 -2.29 -2.49
CA PRO A 88 23.08 -3.25 -2.94
C PRO A 88 21.74 -2.54 -3.18
N PHE A 89 21.07 -2.87 -4.27
CA PHE A 89 19.81 -2.23 -4.63
C PHE A 89 18.71 -2.65 -3.67
N ASP A 90 18.01 -1.67 -3.11
CA ASP A 90 16.85 -1.91 -2.26
C ASP A 90 15.57 -1.99 -3.12
N GLU A 91 15.20 -3.23 -3.46
CA GLU A 91 13.98 -3.51 -4.24
C GLU A 91 12.71 -3.03 -3.54
N ARG A 92 12.68 -3.08 -2.18
CA ARG A 92 11.53 -2.59 -1.42
C ARG A 92 11.43 -1.09 -1.57
N LEU A 93 12.56 -0.39 -1.55
CA LEU A 93 12.59 1.04 -1.79
C LEU A 93 12.08 1.37 -3.20
N ASN A 94 12.51 0.63 -4.23
CA ASN A 94 12.05 0.87 -5.60
C ASN A 94 10.54 0.61 -5.76
N LEU A 95 10.04 -0.50 -5.23
CA LEU A 95 8.60 -0.80 -5.22
C LEU A 95 7.80 0.27 -4.47
N ASN A 96 8.34 0.77 -3.34
CA ASN A 96 7.73 1.87 -2.59
C ASN A 96 7.71 3.16 -3.40
N VAL A 97 8.79 3.50 -4.12
CA VAL A 97 8.85 4.67 -4.99
C VAL A 97 7.77 4.59 -6.07
N TRP A 98 7.60 3.43 -6.70
CA TRP A 98 6.58 3.21 -7.72
C TRP A 98 5.16 3.28 -7.15
N ALA A 99 4.94 2.67 -5.98
CA ALA A 99 3.66 2.74 -5.30
C ALA A 99 3.28 4.18 -4.92
N LEU A 100 4.24 4.94 -4.37
CA LEU A 100 4.05 6.34 -4.00
C LEU A 100 3.79 7.23 -5.20
N ASP A 101 4.46 7.00 -6.33
CA ASP A 101 4.23 7.75 -7.55
C ASP A 101 2.83 7.47 -8.13
N HIS A 102 2.39 6.22 -8.09
CA HIS A 102 1.03 5.85 -8.48
C HIS A 102 -0.03 6.48 -7.57
N GLU A 103 0.18 6.45 -6.25
CA GLU A 103 -0.69 7.13 -5.29
C GLU A 103 -0.74 8.63 -5.52
N ARG A 104 0.41 9.27 -5.76
CA ARG A 104 0.50 10.69 -6.08
C ARG A 104 -0.34 11.03 -7.31
N HIS A 105 -0.21 10.27 -8.39
CA HIS A 105 -1.00 10.48 -9.60
C HIS A 105 -2.52 10.30 -9.34
N ALA A 106 -2.90 9.33 -8.54
CA ALA A 106 -4.29 9.14 -8.14
C ALA A 106 -4.82 10.33 -7.30
N TRP A 107 -4.01 10.84 -6.37
CA TRP A 107 -4.35 12.01 -5.56
C TRP A 107 -4.46 13.28 -6.40
N ASP A 108 -3.55 13.49 -7.35
CA ASP A 108 -3.61 14.62 -8.27
C ASP A 108 -4.89 14.58 -9.12
N GLY A 109 -5.28 13.39 -9.60
CA GLY A 109 -6.55 13.18 -10.31
C GLY A 109 -7.77 13.51 -9.45
N ARG A 110 -7.84 12.95 -8.23
CA ARG A 110 -8.92 13.24 -7.28
C ARG A 110 -9.00 14.71 -6.92
N LEU A 111 -7.86 15.37 -6.74
CA LEU A 111 -7.79 16.79 -6.42
C LEU A 111 -8.28 17.65 -7.59
N ALA A 112 -7.93 17.29 -8.83
CA ALA A 112 -8.43 17.97 -10.02
C ALA A 112 -9.95 17.82 -10.15
N GLU A 113 -10.49 16.62 -9.92
CA GLU A 113 -11.94 16.38 -9.91
C GLU A 113 -12.64 17.16 -8.79
N LEU A 114 -12.06 17.19 -7.58
CA LEU A 114 -12.61 17.93 -6.46
C LEU A 114 -12.58 19.44 -6.73
N ARG A 115 -11.52 19.98 -7.34
CA ARG A 115 -11.45 21.39 -7.74
C ARG A 115 -12.49 21.74 -8.79
N ARG A 116 -12.79 20.81 -9.71
CA ARG A 116 -13.78 21.01 -10.78
C ARG A 116 -15.21 20.93 -10.25
N ASN A 117 -15.51 19.89 -9.47
CA ASN A 117 -16.88 19.53 -9.09
C ASN A 117 -17.26 20.00 -7.68
N GLY A 118 -16.27 20.19 -6.80
CA GLY A 118 -16.47 20.60 -5.41
C GLY A 118 -17.23 21.93 -5.29
N PRO A 119 -16.83 23.00 -6.00
CA PRO A 119 -17.57 24.27 -5.96
C PRO A 119 -19.02 24.14 -6.44
N GLN A 120 -19.28 23.29 -7.46
CA GLN A 120 -20.64 23.08 -7.98
C GLN A 120 -21.52 22.37 -6.95
N LYS A 121 -21.03 21.27 -6.37
CA LYS A 121 -21.75 20.54 -5.31
C LYS A 121 -22.01 21.41 -4.09
N LEU A 122 -21.03 22.21 -3.68
CA LEU A 122 -21.21 23.16 -2.58
C LEU A 122 -22.29 24.18 -2.91
N ARG A 123 -22.31 24.71 -4.13
CA ARG A 123 -23.34 25.65 -4.57
C ARG A 123 -24.73 25.02 -4.52
N GLU A 124 -24.90 23.82 -5.05
CA GLU A 124 -26.16 23.07 -5.01
C GLU A 124 -26.68 22.89 -3.58
N ILE A 125 -25.82 22.44 -2.66
CA ILE A 125 -26.18 22.27 -1.24
C ILE A 125 -26.57 23.61 -0.61
N THR A 126 -25.80 24.68 -0.87
CA THR A 126 -26.13 26.00 -0.30
C THR A 126 -27.43 26.57 -0.87
N GLU A 127 -27.71 26.34 -2.16
CA GLU A 127 -28.96 26.76 -2.78
C GLU A 127 -30.15 25.99 -2.21
N GLU A 128 -30.01 24.69 -1.97
CA GLU A 128 -31.03 23.85 -1.35
C GLU A 128 -31.35 24.32 0.08
N VAL A 129 -30.32 24.59 0.90
CA VAL A 129 -30.51 25.11 2.27
C VAL A 129 -31.23 26.46 2.25
N LEU A 130 -30.79 27.40 1.41
CA LEU A 130 -31.42 28.72 1.30
C LEU A 130 -32.86 28.62 0.78
N GLN A 131 -33.15 27.68 -0.12
CA GLN A 131 -34.52 27.43 -0.59
C GLN A 131 -35.39 26.85 0.51
N SER A 132 -34.87 25.90 1.29
CA SER A 132 -35.56 25.32 2.45
C SER A 132 -35.86 26.36 3.53
N GLU A 133 -34.93 27.28 3.79
CA GLU A 133 -35.15 28.37 4.74
C GLU A 133 -36.23 29.33 4.24
N ARG A 134 -36.19 29.71 2.96
CA ARG A 134 -37.24 30.55 2.37
C ARG A 134 -38.59 29.87 2.44
N THR A 135 -38.71 28.60 2.05
CA THR A 135 -40.00 27.90 2.12
C THR A 135 -40.51 27.76 3.54
N ALA A 136 -39.61 27.55 4.52
CA ALA A 136 -39.96 27.58 5.93
C ALA A 136 -40.44 28.98 6.37
N GLU A 137 -39.77 30.06 5.95
CA GLU A 137 -40.15 31.43 6.24
C GLU A 137 -41.52 31.81 5.62
N TYR A 138 -41.80 31.35 4.40
CA TYR A 138 -43.12 31.53 3.77
C TYR A 138 -44.22 30.65 4.39
N GLN A 139 -43.86 29.56 5.06
CA GLN A 139 -44.79 28.69 5.80
C GLN A 139 -45.01 29.15 7.25
N LEU A 140 -44.21 30.09 7.75
CA LEU A 140 -44.56 30.81 8.97
C LEU A 140 -45.80 31.66 8.65
N PRO A 141 -46.90 31.51 9.41
CA PRO A 141 -48.00 32.44 9.32
C PRO A 141 -47.44 33.85 9.48
N THR A 142 -47.70 34.75 8.54
CA THR A 142 -47.45 36.17 8.73
C THR A 142 -48.11 36.57 10.03
N LEU A 143 -47.32 36.78 11.09
CA LEU A 143 -47.75 37.42 12.31
C LEU A 143 -47.94 38.90 11.99
N VAL A 144 -49.01 39.18 11.24
CA VAL A 144 -49.65 40.47 11.23
C VAL A 144 -50.05 40.71 12.67
N GLY A 145 -49.47 41.76 13.27
CA GLY A 145 -49.72 42.13 14.64
C GLY A 145 -51.17 42.56 14.81
N ASP A 146 -52.03 41.58 15.06
CA ASP A 146 -53.21 41.76 15.88
C ASP A 146 -52.86 41.17 17.26
N GLU A 147 -53.19 41.91 18.32
CA GLU A 147 -53.08 41.46 19.71
C GLU A 147 -54.07 40.31 19.95
N GLU A 148 -53.82 39.15 19.36
CA GLU A 148 -54.58 37.94 19.61
C GLU A 148 -53.91 37.16 20.74
N ASP A 149 -54.69 37.01 21.80
CA ASP A 149 -54.44 36.23 23.01
C ASP A 149 -53.90 34.83 22.65
N TYR A 150 -52.57 34.67 22.70
CA TYR A 150 -51.93 33.36 22.51
C TYR A 150 -52.31 32.46 23.68
N ASN A 151 -53.40 31.71 23.50
CA ASN A 151 -53.69 30.54 24.31
C ASN A 151 -52.65 29.46 23.99
N TYR A 152 -51.48 29.53 24.63
CA TYR A 152 -50.54 28.42 24.68
C TYR A 152 -51.31 27.19 25.17
N PRO A 153 -51.36 26.08 24.41
CA PRO A 153 -51.99 24.87 24.92
C PRO A 153 -51.26 24.49 26.23
N PRO A 154 -51.94 24.48 27.39
CA PRO A 154 -51.28 24.43 28.70
C PRO A 154 -50.75 23.04 29.05
N ASN A 155 -50.58 22.13 28.09
CA ASN A 155 -50.24 20.76 28.39
C ASN A 155 -49.51 20.10 27.22
N ILE A 156 -48.17 20.16 27.25
CA ILE A 156 -47.34 19.23 26.47
C ILE A 156 -47.49 17.87 27.17
N PRO A 157 -48.14 16.87 26.54
CA PRO A 157 -48.30 15.56 27.17
C PRO A 157 -46.91 14.99 27.47
N ARG A 158 -46.71 14.50 28.71
CA ARG A 158 -45.48 13.83 29.18
C ARG A 158 -44.24 14.72 29.37
N LEU A 159 -44.40 16.04 29.50
CA LEU A 159 -43.28 16.94 29.78
C LEU A 159 -42.47 16.52 31.02
N GLU A 160 -43.16 16.09 32.09
CA GLU A 160 -42.50 15.60 33.32
C GLU A 160 -41.68 14.32 33.08
N GLU A 161 -42.18 13.40 32.25
CA GLU A 161 -41.44 12.18 31.88
C GLU A 161 -40.19 12.52 31.05
N VAL A 162 -40.29 13.50 30.15
CA VAL A 162 -39.15 13.96 29.34
C VAL A 162 -38.09 14.64 30.22
N ILE A 163 -38.51 15.48 31.17
CA ILE A 163 -37.59 16.13 32.12
C ILE A 163 -36.92 15.07 33.00
N HIS A 164 -37.68 14.07 33.46
CA HIS A 164 -37.17 13.00 34.31
C HIS A 164 -36.14 12.13 33.57
N THR A 165 -36.47 11.65 32.36
CA THR A 165 -35.56 10.83 31.55
C THR A 165 -34.30 11.60 31.16
N HIS A 166 -34.41 12.90 30.88
CA HIS A 166 -33.25 13.75 30.64
C HIS A 166 -32.37 13.86 31.90
N HIS A 167 -32.97 14.05 33.07
CA HIS A 167 -32.20 14.08 34.32
C HIS A 167 -31.51 12.73 34.60
N GLU A 168 -32.21 11.61 34.41
CA GLU A 168 -31.63 10.27 34.58
C GLU A 168 -30.44 10.02 33.65
N THR A 169 -30.56 10.38 32.37
CA THR A 169 -29.48 10.23 31.38
C THR A 169 -28.27 11.10 31.72
N MET A 170 -28.49 12.32 32.25
CA MET A 170 -27.41 13.19 32.72
C MET A 170 -26.68 12.60 33.94
N VAL A 171 -27.41 12.01 34.90
CA VAL A 171 -26.81 11.33 36.06
C VAL A 171 -26.02 10.11 35.62
N GLN A 172 -26.55 9.27 34.73
CA GLN A 172 -25.84 8.12 34.17
C GLN A 172 -24.57 8.54 33.42
N GLY A 173 -24.62 9.64 32.66
CA GLY A 173 -23.45 10.21 31.99
C GLY A 173 -22.36 10.66 32.97
N GLN A 174 -22.73 11.25 34.11
CA GLN A 174 -21.80 11.64 35.16
C GLN A 174 -21.17 10.42 35.86
N ASP A 175 -21.96 9.38 36.12
CA ASP A 175 -21.47 8.13 36.71
C ASP A 175 -20.47 7.40 35.82
N ILE A 176 -20.75 7.33 34.50
CA ILE A 176 -19.81 6.75 33.52
C ILE A 176 -18.52 7.57 33.49
N ARG A 177 -18.62 8.90 33.47
CA ARG A 177 -17.46 9.79 33.49
C ARG A 177 -16.60 9.60 34.74
N ALA A 178 -17.22 9.35 35.90
CA ALA A 178 -16.51 9.10 37.15
C ALA A 178 -15.84 7.71 37.19
N ARG A 179 -16.45 6.70 36.55
CA ARG A 179 -15.94 5.31 36.54
C ARG A 179 -14.92 5.03 35.44
N ALA A 180 -15.02 5.71 34.30
CA ALA A 180 -14.13 5.54 33.15
C ALA A 180 -12.63 5.52 33.50
N PRO A 181 -12.07 6.48 34.26
CA PRO A 181 -10.63 6.47 34.56
C PRO A 181 -10.20 5.27 35.42
N ARG A 182 -11.08 4.72 36.27
CA ARG A 182 -10.77 3.53 37.06
C ARG A 182 -10.71 2.28 36.19
N LEU A 183 -11.70 2.11 35.31
CA LEU A 183 -11.76 0.97 34.39
C LEU A 183 -10.58 0.99 33.41
N ILE A 184 -10.20 2.17 32.89
CA ILE A 184 -9.01 2.32 32.04
C ILE A 184 -7.76 1.90 32.81
N GLY A 185 -7.55 2.40 34.02
CA GLY A 185 -6.39 2.01 34.84
C GLY A 185 -6.38 0.54 35.29
N GLU A 186 -7.53 -0.12 35.40
CA GLU A 186 -7.61 -1.57 35.64
C GLU A 186 -7.22 -2.37 34.39
N VAL A 187 -7.66 -1.95 33.21
CA VAL A 187 -7.27 -2.57 31.93
C VAL A 187 -5.78 -2.39 31.65
N GLU A 188 -5.24 -1.18 31.87
CA GLU A 188 -3.80 -0.91 31.70
C GLU A 188 -2.95 -1.81 32.60
N ARG A 189 -3.31 -1.94 33.88
CA ARG A 189 -2.61 -2.84 34.82
C ARG A 189 -2.74 -4.30 34.43
N ALA A 190 -3.90 -4.73 33.93
CA ALA A 190 -4.08 -6.10 33.45
C ALA A 190 -3.22 -6.38 32.21
N LEU A 191 -3.12 -5.40 31.29
CA LEU A 191 -2.25 -5.51 30.11
C LEU A 191 -0.78 -5.57 30.50
N GLU A 192 -0.33 -4.75 31.45
CA GLU A 192 1.05 -4.80 31.96
C GLU A 192 1.38 -6.19 32.55
N LEU A 193 0.48 -6.76 33.37
CA LEU A 193 0.66 -8.09 33.94
C LEU A 193 0.70 -9.19 32.87
N VAL A 194 -0.10 -9.10 31.81
CA VAL A 194 -0.06 -10.05 30.69
C VAL A 194 1.28 -9.97 29.95
N VAL A 195 1.80 -8.76 29.75
CA VAL A 195 3.12 -8.55 29.13
C VAL A 195 4.26 -9.07 30.00
N GLU A 196 4.18 -8.87 31.32
CA GLU A 196 5.17 -9.40 32.27
C GLU A 196 5.13 -10.93 32.37
N MET A 197 3.94 -11.54 32.40
CA MET A 197 3.79 -13.00 32.37
C MET A 197 4.36 -13.60 31.08
N GLY A 198 4.12 -12.97 29.93
CA GLY A 198 4.71 -13.40 28.65
C GLY A 198 6.22 -13.25 28.57
N ARG A 199 6.83 -12.38 29.38
CA ARG A 199 8.30 -12.26 29.51
C ARG A 199 8.93 -13.27 30.46
N LEU A 200 8.17 -13.87 31.37
CA LEU A 200 8.65 -14.87 32.32
C LEU A 200 8.57 -16.30 31.77
N GLU A 201 7.79 -16.53 30.71
CA GLU A 201 7.61 -17.84 30.05
C GLU A 201 8.52 -18.08 28.83
N GLY A 202 9.38 -17.11 28.46
CA GLY A 202 10.38 -17.22 27.39
C GLY A 202 11.81 -17.13 27.92
#